data_AF-A0A388P3A5-F1
#
_entry.id   AF-A0A388P3A5-F1
#
_cell.length_a   1.000
_cell.length_b   1.000
_cell.length_c   1.000
_cell.angle_alpha   90.00
_cell.angle_beta   90.00
_cell.angle_gamma   90.00
#
_symmetry.space_group_name_H-M   'P 1'
#
loop_
_entity.id
_entity.type
_entity.pdbx_description
1 polymer ?
#
loop_
_entity_poly.entity_id
_entity_poly.type
_entity_poly.pdbx_seq_one_letter_code
_entity_poly.pdbx_strand_id
1 'polypeptide(L)'
;MRDCLKPFGQSEYVRSFLQLAGELEAEGLTSLRAFLRELEERSETNNPPILPGVALATLHAAKGLEWRKVYLAGVSAEVLPWQASSIEEERRLFYVGVTRAQQSLALTYYGVASPFLAEAGLVD
;
A
#
# COMPACT_ATOMS: atom_id res chain seq x y z
N MET A 1 3.08 -22.49 -18.99
CA MET A 1 3.06 -21.83 -17.66
C MET A 1 1.83 -22.19 -16.82
N ARG A 2 0.60 -22.09 -17.38
CA ARG A 2 -0.65 -22.41 -16.65
C ARG A 2 -0.70 -23.81 -16.01
N ASP A 3 -0.19 -24.84 -16.69
CA ASP A 3 -0.22 -26.21 -16.14
C ASP A 3 0.69 -26.43 -14.93
N CYS A 4 1.84 -25.72 -14.87
CA CYS A 4 2.79 -25.83 -13.77
C CYS A 4 2.27 -25.18 -12.47
N LEU A 5 1.29 -24.27 -12.57
CA LEU A 5 0.74 -23.55 -11.43
C LEU A 5 -0.50 -24.21 -10.82
N LYS A 6 -1.01 -25.30 -11.43
CA LYS A 6 -2.17 -26.06 -10.92
C LYS A 6 -2.07 -26.47 -9.45
N PRO A 7 -0.91 -26.91 -8.91
CA PRO A 7 -0.79 -27.28 -7.49
C PRO A 7 -1.05 -26.11 -6.52
N PHE A 8 -0.86 -24.88 -6.96
CA PHE A 8 -1.03 -23.66 -6.14
C PHE A 8 -2.46 -23.10 -6.20
N GLY A 9 -3.36 -23.74 -6.96
CA GLY A 9 -4.77 -23.42 -7.00
C GLY A 9 -5.10 -22.04 -7.58
N GLN A 10 -6.06 -21.37 -6.95
CA GLN A 10 -6.64 -20.09 -7.37
C GLN A 10 -6.25 -18.95 -6.43
N SER A 11 -5.11 -19.08 -5.75
CA SER A 11 -4.64 -18.06 -4.83
C SER A 11 -4.41 -16.71 -5.54
N GLU A 12 -4.52 -15.63 -4.78
CA GLU A 12 -4.30 -14.27 -5.29
C GLU A 12 -2.94 -14.15 -5.96
N TYR A 13 -1.87 -14.62 -5.32
CA TYR A 13 -0.50 -14.56 -5.86
C TYR A 13 -0.33 -15.31 -7.19
N VAL A 14 -1.04 -16.43 -7.42
CA VAL A 14 -1.00 -17.14 -8.71
C VAL A 14 -1.69 -16.32 -9.80
N ARG A 15 -2.82 -15.68 -9.47
CA ARG A 15 -3.54 -14.79 -10.40
C ARG A 15 -2.72 -13.56 -10.73
N SER A 16 -2.12 -12.92 -9.72
CA SER A 16 -1.20 -11.78 -9.86
C SER A 16 -0.05 -12.09 -10.81
N PHE A 17 0.60 -13.23 -10.60
CA PHE A 17 1.74 -13.67 -11.39
C PHE A 17 1.35 -13.91 -12.85
N LEU A 18 0.20 -14.56 -13.08
CA LEU A 18 -0.32 -14.82 -14.43
C LEU A 18 -0.79 -13.54 -15.13
N GLN A 19 -1.37 -12.59 -14.40
CA GLN A 19 -1.79 -11.30 -14.94
C GLN A 19 -0.58 -10.48 -15.38
N LEU A 20 0.43 -10.34 -14.51
CA LEU A 20 1.67 -9.63 -14.85
C LEU A 20 2.36 -10.26 -16.06
N ALA A 21 2.44 -11.59 -16.12
CA ALA A 21 3.01 -12.27 -17.28
C ALA A 21 2.25 -11.95 -18.58
N GLY A 22 0.92 -11.85 -18.52
CA GLY A 22 0.09 -11.46 -19.67
C GLY A 22 0.25 -10.00 -20.10
N GLU A 23 0.39 -9.08 -19.14
CA GLU A 23 0.65 -7.66 -19.40
C GLU A 23 2.00 -7.47 -20.12
N LEU A 24 3.05 -8.11 -19.60
CA LEU A 24 4.39 -8.03 -20.20
C LEU A 24 4.44 -8.71 -21.58
N GLU A 25 3.75 -9.84 -21.76
CA GLU A 25 3.63 -10.48 -23.07
C GLU A 25 2.96 -9.54 -24.10
N ALA A 26 1.92 -8.81 -23.70
CA ALA A 26 1.25 -7.82 -24.54
C ALA A 26 2.16 -6.61 -24.88
N GLU A 27 3.10 -6.28 -24.00
CA GLU A 27 4.15 -5.27 -24.22
C GLU A 27 5.35 -5.80 -25.03
N GLY A 28 5.33 -7.06 -25.46
CA GLY A 28 6.36 -7.67 -26.30
C GLY A 28 7.48 -8.40 -25.54
N LEU A 29 7.37 -8.54 -24.22
CA LEU A 29 8.29 -9.33 -23.39
C LEU A 29 7.95 -10.82 -23.47
N THR A 30 8.63 -11.55 -24.35
CA THR A 30 8.32 -12.96 -24.67
C THR A 30 9.31 -13.98 -24.08
N SER A 31 10.29 -13.54 -23.27
CA SER A 31 11.31 -14.43 -22.71
C SER A 31 11.23 -14.53 -21.18
N LEU A 32 11.42 -15.74 -20.65
CA LEU A 32 11.46 -16.01 -19.22
C LEU A 32 12.53 -15.18 -18.49
N ARG A 33 13.70 -14.97 -19.11
CA ARG A 33 14.77 -14.16 -18.50
C ARG A 33 14.35 -12.71 -18.31
N ALA A 34 13.66 -12.15 -19.31
CA ALA A 34 13.22 -10.78 -19.24
C ALA A 34 12.07 -10.61 -18.22
N PHE A 35 11.17 -11.61 -18.13
CA PHE A 35 10.16 -11.66 -17.08
C PHE A 35 10.75 -11.74 -15.66
N LEU A 36 11.78 -12.57 -15.45
CA LEU A 36 12.46 -12.67 -14.15
C LEU A 36 13.15 -11.35 -13.76
N ARG A 37 13.79 -10.68 -14.73
CA ARG A 37 14.41 -9.37 -14.50
C ARG A 37 13.40 -8.31 -14.07
N GLU A 38 12.24 -8.26 -14.73
CA GLU A 38 11.16 -7.34 -14.36
C GLU A 38 10.62 -7.61 -12.94
N LEU A 39 10.46 -8.88 -12.56
CA LEU A 39 10.05 -9.24 -11.20
C LEU A 39 11.07 -8.79 -10.14
N GLU A 40 12.36 -8.93 -10.44
CA GLU A 40 13.45 -8.53 -9.55
C GLU A 40 13.49 -7.00 -9.40
N GLU A 41 13.44 -6.25 -10.51
CA GLU A 41 13.37 -4.78 -10.54
C GLU A 41 12.16 -4.24 -9.74
N ARG A 42 10.98 -4.86 -9.90
CA ARG A 42 9.77 -4.47 -9.14
C ARG A 42 9.89 -4.77 -7.64
N SER A 43 10.55 -5.87 -7.29
CA SER A 43 10.80 -6.22 -5.88
C SER A 43 11.74 -5.23 -5.22
N GLU A 44 12.79 -4.79 -5.92
CA GLU A 44 13.77 -3.82 -5.41
C GLU A 44 13.16 -2.42 -5.24
N THR A 45 12.24 -2.05 -6.11
CA THR A 45 11.60 -0.72 -6.12
C THR A 45 10.33 -0.64 -5.28
N ASN A 46 9.95 -1.71 -4.57
CA ASN A 46 8.67 -1.79 -3.84
C ASN A 46 7.47 -1.39 -4.72
N ASN A 47 7.48 -1.84 -5.98
CA ASN A 47 6.42 -1.57 -6.95
C ASN A 47 5.61 -2.86 -7.23
N PRO A 48 4.76 -3.31 -6.27
CA PRO A 48 4.00 -4.52 -6.44
C PRO A 48 3.00 -4.37 -7.62
N PRO A 49 2.66 -5.48 -8.30
CA PRO A 49 1.60 -5.45 -9.31
C PRO A 49 0.29 -4.94 -8.69
N ILE A 50 -0.46 -4.12 -9.43
CA ILE A 50 -1.77 -3.66 -8.98
C ILE A 50 -2.73 -4.85 -9.03
N LEU A 51 -3.05 -5.38 -7.85
CA LEU A 51 -4.02 -6.46 -7.72
C LEU A 51 -5.42 -5.89 -7.59
N PRO A 52 -6.44 -6.52 -8.20
CA PRO A 52 -7.82 -6.18 -7.92
C PRO A 52 -8.09 -6.41 -6.43
N GLY A 53 -8.36 -5.34 -5.68
CA GLY A 53 -8.61 -5.44 -4.25
C GLY A 53 -8.33 -4.16 -3.47
N VAL A 54 -8.37 -4.27 -2.14
CA VAL A 54 -8.00 -3.21 -1.21
C VAL A 54 -6.55 -3.39 -0.82
N ALA A 55 -5.72 -2.38 -1.04
CA ALA A 55 -4.34 -2.37 -0.57
C ALA A 55 -4.31 -2.06 0.93
N LEU A 56 -3.68 -2.94 1.72
CA LEU A 56 -3.38 -2.70 3.13
C LEU A 56 -1.89 -2.38 3.25
N ALA A 57 -1.58 -1.24 3.86
CA ALA A 57 -0.21 -0.77 4.05
C ALA A 57 -0.08 -0.06 5.39
N THR A 58 1.12 -0.07 5.95
CA THR A 58 1.49 0.84 7.04
C THR A 58 1.72 2.24 6.50
N LEU A 59 1.70 3.27 7.36
CA LEU A 59 2.04 4.65 6.98
C LEU A 59 3.41 4.76 6.29
N HIS A 60 4.39 4.00 6.78
CA HIS A 60 5.74 3.95 6.20
C HIS A 60 5.74 3.35 4.79
N ALA A 61 5.06 2.21 4.61
CA ALA A 61 4.98 1.53 3.32
C ALA A 61 4.18 2.32 2.28
N ALA A 62 3.31 3.23 2.71
CA ALA A 62 2.53 4.09 1.82
C ALA A 62 3.33 5.26 1.21
N LYS A 63 4.57 5.50 1.66
CA LYS A 63 5.39 6.61 1.17
C LYS A 63 5.63 6.50 -0.34
N GLY A 64 5.32 7.55 -1.07
CA GLY A 64 5.49 7.60 -2.54
C GLY A 64 4.35 6.95 -3.33
N LEU A 65 3.37 6.34 -2.65
CA LEU A 65 2.17 5.77 -3.26
C LEU A 65 0.98 6.70 -3.11
N GLU A 66 -0.02 6.58 -3.98
CA GLU A 66 -1.26 7.36 -3.91
C GLU A 66 -2.47 6.53 -4.36
N TRP A 67 -3.62 6.81 -3.76
CA TRP A 67 -4.89 6.15 -4.09
C TRP A 67 -6.03 7.15 -4.18
N ARG A 68 -7.04 6.83 -5.01
CA ARG A 68 -8.24 7.67 -5.14
C ARG A 68 -8.96 7.83 -3.79
N LYS A 69 -9.04 6.75 -3.02
CA LYS A 69 -9.67 6.72 -1.70
C LYS A 69 -8.72 6.09 -0.69
N VAL A 70 -8.57 6.71 0.47
CA VAL A 70 -7.74 6.20 1.57
C VAL A 70 -8.58 6.13 2.83
N TYR A 71 -8.43 5.02 3.56
CA TYR A 71 -8.95 4.85 4.91
C TYR A 71 -7.75 4.77 5.85
N LEU A 72 -7.49 5.83 6.61
CA LEU A 72 -6.46 5.82 7.63
C LEU A 72 -7.09 5.38 8.95
N ALA A 73 -6.81 4.13 9.31
CA ALA A 73 -7.43 3.47 10.45
C ALA A 73 -6.62 3.67 11.74
N GLY A 74 -7.31 3.79 12.87
CA GLY A 74 -6.69 3.79 14.20
C GLY A 74 -5.88 5.05 14.52
N VAL A 75 -6.36 6.22 14.12
CA VAL A 75 -5.75 7.53 14.43
C VAL A 75 -6.09 7.94 15.89
N SER A 76 -5.77 7.04 16.82
CA SER A 76 -6.04 7.15 18.25
C SER A 76 -4.78 7.57 19.01
N ALA A 77 -4.91 8.28 20.12
CA ALA A 77 -3.76 8.77 20.92
C ALA A 77 -2.84 7.65 21.45
N GLU A 78 -3.36 6.44 21.64
CA GLU A 78 -2.58 5.27 22.06
C GLU A 78 -1.81 4.58 20.92
N VAL A 79 -2.14 4.90 19.65
CA VAL A 79 -1.51 4.31 18.46
C VAL A 79 -0.60 5.33 17.76
N LEU A 80 -1.10 6.55 17.58
CA LEU A 80 -0.44 7.62 16.84
C LEU A 80 -0.58 8.92 17.65
N PRO A 81 0.51 9.51 18.16
CA PRO A 81 1.92 9.16 17.92
C PRO A 81 2.41 7.88 18.63
N TRP A 82 3.31 7.13 17.98
CA TRP A 82 4.00 6.02 18.65
C TRP A 82 5.00 6.55 19.69
N GLN A 83 4.85 6.13 20.95
CA GLN A 83 5.61 6.68 22.09
C GLN A 83 7.13 6.51 21.99
N ALA A 84 7.61 5.52 21.22
CA ALA A 84 9.04 5.28 21.02
C ALA A 84 9.66 6.12 19.89
N SER A 85 8.89 7.00 19.26
CA SER A 85 9.30 7.85 18.12
C SER A 85 9.17 9.33 18.48
N SER A 86 9.89 10.19 17.75
CA SER A 86 9.76 11.65 17.91
C SER A 86 8.37 12.09 17.47
N ILE A 87 7.75 12.99 18.25
CA ILE A 87 6.43 13.55 17.91
C ILE A 87 6.45 14.24 16.55
N GLU A 88 7.54 14.93 16.20
CA GLU A 88 7.72 15.57 14.90
C GLU A 88 7.80 14.56 13.76
N GLU A 89 8.39 13.39 14.01
CA GLU A 89 8.47 12.31 13.02
C GLU A 89 7.11 11.65 12.80
N GLU A 90 6.40 11.33 13.88
CA GLU A 90 5.04 10.79 13.81
C GLU A 90 4.07 11.78 13.15
N ARG A 91 4.23 13.08 13.40
CA ARG A 91 3.45 14.13 12.71
C ARG A 91 3.72 14.14 11.21
N ARG A 92 4.99 13.98 10.79
CA ARG A 92 5.33 13.84 9.37
C ARG A 92 4.72 12.57 8.77
N LEU A 93 4.73 11.45 9.50
CA LEU A 93 4.10 10.20 9.04
C LEU A 93 2.59 10.34 8.89
N PHE A 94 1.91 10.99 9.85
CA PHE A 94 0.50 11.32 9.74
C PHE A 94 0.21 12.15 8.48
N TYR A 95 0.99 13.22 8.24
CA TYR A 95 0.88 14.04 7.04
C TYR A 95 1.10 13.23 5.75
N VAL A 96 2.09 12.32 5.74
CA VAL A 96 2.28 11.39 4.61
C VAL A 96 0.99 10.60 4.37
N GLY A 97 0.41 9.98 5.40
CA GLY A 97 -0.83 9.22 5.30
C GLY A 97 -2.00 10.01 4.74
N VAL A 98 -2.22 11.22 5.25
CA VAL A 98 -3.28 12.15 4.80
C VAL A 98 -3.10 12.49 3.32
N THR A 99 -1.87 12.79 2.90
CA THR A 99 -1.56 13.18 1.51
C THR A 99 -1.52 12.04 0.50
N ARG A 100 -1.74 10.78 0.91
CA ARG A 100 -1.83 9.67 -0.06
C ARG A 100 -3.20 9.63 -0.77
N ALA A 101 -4.20 10.36 -0.24
CA ALA A 101 -5.56 10.36 -0.76
C ALA A 101 -5.74 11.43 -1.85
N GLN A 102 -6.15 11.02 -3.05
CA GLN A 102 -6.35 11.94 -4.17
C GLN A 102 -7.77 12.56 -4.20
N GLN A 103 -8.79 11.84 -3.73
CA GLN A 103 -10.19 12.30 -3.80
C GLN A 103 -10.90 12.27 -2.45
N SER A 104 -10.77 11.18 -1.70
CA SER A 104 -11.44 11.05 -0.40
C SER A 104 -10.55 10.40 0.64
N LEU A 105 -10.48 11.02 1.81
CA LEU A 105 -9.84 10.49 3.00
C LEU A 105 -10.91 10.21 4.06
N ALA A 106 -10.91 8.99 4.59
CA ALA A 106 -11.67 8.63 5.79
C ALA A 106 -10.69 8.32 6.93
N LEU A 107 -10.97 8.87 8.09
CA LEU A 107 -10.18 8.70 9.31
C LEU A 107 -11.05 8.01 10.34
N THR A 108 -10.47 7.04 11.04
CA THR A 108 -11.15 6.40 12.18
C THR A 108 -10.23 6.38 13.37
N TYR A 109 -10.81 6.50 14.56
CA TYR A 109 -10.11 6.34 15.82
C TYR A 109 -11.04 5.62 16.79
N TYR A 110 -10.48 5.18 17.92
CA TYR A 110 -11.21 4.57 19.01
C TYR A 110 -10.67 5.12 20.33
N GLY A 111 -11.51 5.19 21.35
CA GLY A 111 -11.14 5.82 22.62
C GLY A 111 -10.82 7.31 22.42
N VAL A 112 -9.58 7.69 22.76
CA VAL A 112 -9.11 9.08 22.63
C VAL A 112 -8.54 9.33 21.25
N ALA A 113 -9.04 10.36 20.55
CA ALA A 113 -8.53 10.80 19.27
C ALA A 113 -7.04 11.18 19.36
N SER A 114 -6.27 10.89 18.31
CA SER A 114 -4.89 11.38 18.20
C SER A 114 -4.86 12.92 18.29
N PRO A 115 -3.87 13.52 19.00
CA PRO A 115 -3.70 14.97 19.01
C PRO A 115 -3.53 15.54 17.59
N PHE A 116 -3.04 14.75 16.63
CA PHE A 116 -2.87 15.18 15.24
C PHE A 116 -4.21 15.47 14.53
N LEU A 117 -5.32 14.87 14.98
CA LEU A 117 -6.64 15.19 14.44
C LEU A 117 -7.09 16.60 14.87
N ALA A 118 -6.83 16.98 16.13
CA ALA A 118 -7.12 18.32 16.64
C ALA A 118 -6.21 19.36 15.99
N GLU A 119 -4.90 19.06 15.85
CA GLU A 119 -3.94 19.91 15.11
C GLU A 119 -4.39 20.16 13.66
N ALA A 120 -5.03 19.18 13.03
CA ALA A 120 -5.58 19.28 11.67
C ALA A 120 -6.97 19.94 11.60
N GLY A 121 -7.58 20.32 12.74
CA GLY A 121 -8.92 20.90 12.80
C GLY A 121 -10.03 19.92 12.43
N LEU A 122 -9.80 18.61 12.63
CA LEU A 122 -10.73 17.53 12.26
C LEU A 122 -11.58 17.04 13.44
N VAL A 123 -11.20 17.40 14.67
CA VAL A 123 -11.94 17.15 15.91
C VAL A 123 -11.76 18.35 16.85
N ASP A 124 -12.77 18.60 17.68
CA ASP A 124 -12.81 19.67 18.69
C ASP A 124 -11.98 19.34 19.94
#